data_AF-A0A662DXN4-F1
#
_entry.id   AF-A0A662DXN4-F1
#
_cell.length_a   1.000
_cell.length_b   1.000
_cell.length_c   1.000
_cell.angle_alpha   90.00
_cell.angle_beta   90.00
_cell.angle_gamma   90.00
#
_symmetry.space_group_name_H-M   'P 1'
#
loop_
_entity.id
_entity.type
_entity.pdbx_description
1 polymer ?
#
loop_
_entity_poly.entity_id
_entity_poly.type
_entity_poly.pdbx_seq_one_letter_code
_entity_poly.pdbx_strand_id
1 'polypeptide(L)'
;MRFEHTLSLISSIAILLVSGFAIAAGPLMPTPLQQLKAQAPDLNPVVLELALEAAECAWKGGERRHDILSVIDYSLPSVAPRLWVFNMDSKTLIYKELVAHGVGSGEFTATQFSNKSGTKQSSLGLFRTGTTYFGQNG
;
A
#
# COMPACT_ATOMS: atom_id res chain seq x y z
N MET A 1 -2.55 -66.84 -62.11
CA MET A 1 -1.42 -66.02 -61.63
C MET A 1 -2.04 -64.80 -60.93
N ARG A 2 -2.04 -64.70 -59.58
CA ARG A 2 -1.02 -64.01 -58.75
C ARG A 2 -0.93 -62.52 -59.14
N PHE A 3 -1.23 -61.49 -58.34
CA PHE A 3 -0.75 -61.11 -57.00
C PHE A 3 -1.61 -59.92 -56.48
N GLU A 4 -1.92 -59.95 -55.17
CA GLU A 4 -2.07 -58.89 -54.16
C GLU A 4 -3.18 -57.82 -54.10
N HIS A 5 -3.80 -57.88 -52.93
CA HIS A 5 -4.52 -56.87 -52.18
C HIS A 5 -3.68 -55.61 -51.92
N THR A 6 -4.29 -54.43 -52.03
CA THR A 6 -3.85 -53.23 -51.31
C THR A 6 -4.96 -52.73 -50.41
N LEU A 7 -4.67 -52.82 -49.12
CA LEU A 7 -5.43 -52.35 -47.98
C LEU A 7 -5.26 -50.82 -47.90
N SER A 8 -6.33 -50.05 -47.71
CA SER A 8 -6.22 -48.69 -47.19
C SER A 8 -7.38 -48.40 -46.24
N LEU A 9 -7.16 -48.70 -44.96
CA LEU A 9 -7.98 -48.18 -43.87
C LEU A 9 -7.62 -46.70 -43.68
N ILE A 10 -8.50 -45.79 -44.09
CA ILE A 10 -8.43 -44.40 -43.64
C ILE A 10 -9.13 -44.34 -42.28
N SER A 11 -8.32 -44.23 -41.23
CA SER A 11 -8.77 -44.01 -39.86
C SER A 11 -9.39 -42.62 -39.74
N SER A 12 -10.70 -42.57 -39.49
CA SER A 12 -11.40 -41.33 -39.13
C SER A 12 -10.97 -40.90 -37.72
N ILE A 13 -10.03 -39.97 -37.64
CA ILE A 13 -9.66 -39.30 -36.39
C ILE A 13 -10.82 -38.36 -36.02
N ALA A 14 -11.62 -38.75 -35.03
CA ALA A 14 -12.60 -37.88 -34.41
C ALA A 14 -11.86 -36.85 -33.53
N ILE A 15 -11.78 -35.61 -34.00
CA ILE A 15 -11.26 -34.47 -33.23
C ILE A 15 -12.29 -34.13 -32.15
N LEU A 16 -12.07 -34.60 -30.92
CA LEU A 16 -12.80 -34.12 -29.75
C LEU A 16 -12.35 -32.68 -29.46
N LEU A 17 -13.15 -31.71 -29.88
CA LEU A 17 -13.04 -30.33 -29.41
C LEU A 17 -13.43 -30.31 -27.93
N VAL A 18 -12.44 -30.50 -27.06
CA VAL A 18 -12.58 -30.17 -25.64
C VAL A 18 -12.72 -28.65 -25.57
N SER A 19 -13.96 -28.18 -25.50
CA SER A 19 -14.28 -26.78 -25.20
C SER A 19 -13.82 -26.50 -23.78
N GLY A 20 -12.61 -25.95 -23.67
CA GLY A 20 -12.11 -25.42 -22.40
C GLY A 20 -13.03 -24.31 -21.94
N PHE A 21 -13.74 -24.53 -20.82
CA PHE A 21 -14.35 -23.45 -20.07
C PHE A 21 -13.22 -22.55 -19.55
N ALA A 22 -12.97 -21.44 -20.25
CA ALA A 22 -12.17 -20.36 -19.71
C ALA A 22 -12.97 -19.73 -18.56
N ILE A 23 -12.54 -19.95 -17.33
CA ILE A 23 -13.03 -19.16 -16.18
C ILE A 23 -12.50 -17.75 -16.40
N ALA A 24 -13.36 -16.86 -16.89
CA ALA A 24 -13.04 -15.44 -16.97
C ALA A 24 -12.87 -14.92 -15.54
N ALA A 25 -11.62 -14.75 -15.09
CA ALA A 25 -11.33 -13.98 -13.90
C ALA A 25 -11.87 -12.56 -14.15
N GLY A 26 -12.89 -12.16 -13.40
CA GLY A 26 -13.42 -10.80 -13.44
C GLY A 26 -12.32 -9.77 -13.15
N PRO A 27 -12.49 -8.49 -13.53
CA PRO A 27 -11.47 -7.49 -13.33
C PRO A 27 -11.07 -7.41 -11.85
N LEU A 28 -9.79 -7.65 -11.56
CA LEU A 28 -9.22 -7.44 -10.24
C LEU A 28 -9.39 -5.96 -9.87
N MET A 29 -10.27 -5.67 -8.92
CA MET A 29 -10.35 -4.32 -8.35
C MET A 29 -9.03 -4.04 -7.59
N PRO A 30 -8.43 -2.86 -7.78
CA PRO A 30 -7.18 -2.53 -7.12
C PRO A 30 -7.39 -2.44 -5.61
N THR A 31 -6.46 -2.99 -4.85
CA THR A 31 -6.47 -2.93 -3.38
C THR A 31 -6.27 -1.48 -2.89
N PRO A 32 -6.66 -1.15 -1.65
CA PRO A 32 -6.38 0.18 -1.09
C PRO A 32 -4.90 0.56 -1.16
N LEU A 33 -3.99 -0.40 -0.92
CA LEU A 33 -2.55 -0.20 -1.08
C LEU A 33 -2.20 0.22 -2.52
N GLN A 34 -2.70 -0.50 -3.53
CA GLN A 34 -2.45 -0.18 -4.94
C GLN A 34 -3.01 1.18 -5.34
N GLN A 35 -4.23 1.51 -4.89
CA GLN A 35 -4.88 2.79 -5.20
C GLN A 35 -4.09 3.97 -4.61
N LEU A 36 -3.75 3.91 -3.33
CA LEU A 36 -2.99 4.99 -2.67
C LEU A 36 -1.56 5.07 -3.18
N LYS A 37 -0.92 3.93 -3.46
CA LYS A 37 0.43 3.89 -4.03
C LYS A 37 0.50 4.55 -5.41
N ALA A 38 -0.55 4.39 -6.23
CA ALA A 38 -0.64 5.07 -7.52
C ALA A 38 -0.70 6.61 -7.38
N GLN A 39 -1.27 7.13 -6.28
CA GLN A 39 -1.29 8.56 -5.99
C GLN A 39 0.02 9.10 -5.39
N ALA A 40 0.81 8.23 -4.77
CA ALA A 40 2.09 8.56 -4.13
C ALA A 40 3.21 7.61 -4.61
N PRO A 41 3.66 7.74 -5.88
CA PRO A 41 4.60 6.81 -6.48
C PRO A 41 5.97 6.80 -5.79
N ASP A 42 6.30 7.83 -5.02
CA ASP A 42 7.56 7.97 -4.29
C ASP A 42 7.48 7.60 -2.79
N LEU A 43 6.28 7.44 -2.22
CA LEU A 43 6.12 6.90 -0.86
C LEU A 43 6.54 5.43 -0.82
N ASN A 44 7.45 5.04 0.08
CA ASN A 44 7.87 3.65 0.20
C ASN A 44 6.65 2.71 0.39
N PRO A 45 6.43 1.70 -0.48
CA PRO A 45 5.26 0.84 -0.40
C PRO A 45 5.19 0.04 0.91
N VAL A 46 6.33 -0.32 1.50
CA VAL A 46 6.39 -1.01 2.79
C VAL A 46 5.88 -0.10 3.91
N VAL A 47 6.23 1.19 3.88
CA VAL A 47 5.76 2.17 4.88
C VAL A 47 4.25 2.42 4.73
N LEU A 48 3.76 2.51 3.48
CA LEU A 48 2.33 2.65 3.22
C LEU A 48 1.54 1.42 3.68
N GLU A 49 2.04 0.22 3.42
CA GLU A 49 1.44 -1.04 3.87
C GLU A 49 1.38 -1.10 5.40
N LEU A 50 2.49 -0.83 6.10
CA LEU A 50 2.53 -0.76 7.56
C LEU A 50 1.52 0.26 8.13
N ALA A 51 1.39 1.42 7.49
CA ALA A 51 0.43 2.44 7.92
C ALA A 51 -1.03 1.97 7.75
N LEU A 52 -1.35 1.30 6.63
CA LEU A 52 -2.68 0.74 6.38
C LEU A 52 -3.00 -0.39 7.35
N GLU A 53 -2.06 -1.29 7.61
CA GLU A 53 -2.23 -2.38 8.58
C GLU A 53 -2.45 -1.85 10.00
N ALA A 54 -1.66 -0.86 10.43
CA ALA A 54 -1.81 -0.25 11.74
C ALA A 54 -3.18 0.44 11.89
N ALA A 55 -3.61 1.20 10.89
CA ALA A 55 -4.91 1.86 10.87
C ALA A 55 -6.06 0.84 10.93
N GLU A 56 -5.99 -0.23 10.12
CA GLU A 56 -6.99 -1.30 10.10
C GLU A 56 -7.08 -2.03 11.45
N CYS A 57 -5.93 -2.32 12.08
CA CYS A 57 -5.88 -2.89 13.43
C CYS A 57 -6.59 -2.00 14.45
N ALA A 58 -6.35 -0.68 14.40
CA ALA A 58 -7.01 0.26 15.31
C ALA A 58 -8.53 0.31 15.10
N TRP A 59 -8.99 0.35 13.85
CA TRP A 59 -10.42 0.36 13.53
C TRP A 59 -11.11 -0.92 13.99
N LYS A 60 -10.48 -2.09 13.78
CA LYS A 60 -10.96 -3.37 14.33
C LYS A 60 -10.96 -3.39 15.86
N GLY A 61 -10.02 -2.66 16.48
CA GLY A 61 -9.94 -2.46 17.92
C GLY A 61 -10.98 -1.49 18.51
N GLY A 62 -11.86 -0.92 17.69
CA GLY A 62 -12.94 -0.02 18.12
C GLY A 62 -12.63 1.47 17.97
N GLU A 63 -11.46 1.85 17.44
CA GLU A 63 -11.19 3.25 17.10
C GLU A 63 -12.07 3.69 15.92
N ARG A 64 -12.55 4.94 15.98
CA ARG A 64 -13.35 5.49 14.89
C ARG A 64 -12.50 5.61 13.61
N ARG A 65 -13.01 5.06 12.50
CA ARG A 65 -12.45 5.29 11.17
C ARG A 65 -12.55 6.76 10.80
N HIS A 66 -11.42 7.34 10.41
CA HIS A 66 -11.32 8.71 9.93
C HIS A 66 -11.11 8.71 8.41
N ASP A 67 -11.62 9.75 7.76
CA ASP A 67 -11.56 9.89 6.30
C ASP A 67 -10.18 10.37 5.83
N ILE A 68 -9.28 10.69 6.76
CA ILE A 68 -7.92 11.16 6.49
C ILE A 68 -6.91 10.20 7.10
N LEU A 69 -5.93 9.78 6.30
CA LEU A 69 -4.76 9.04 6.76
C LEU A 69 -3.50 9.83 6.41
N SER A 70 -2.72 10.16 7.43
CA SER A 70 -1.40 10.76 7.28
C SER A 70 -0.31 9.71 7.46
N VAL A 71 0.62 9.63 6.51
CA VAL A 71 1.75 8.69 6.53
C VAL A 71 3.03 9.50 6.50
N ILE A 72 3.93 9.26 7.46
CA ILE A 72 5.25 9.88 7.51
C ILE A 72 6.30 8.80 7.29
N ASP A 73 7.16 8.99 6.28
CA ASP A 73 8.31 8.10 6.02
C ASP A 73 9.59 8.71 6.59
N TYR A 74 9.93 8.34 7.82
CA TYR A 74 11.16 8.83 8.46
C TYR A 74 12.46 8.23 7.90
N SER A 75 12.40 7.26 6.97
CA SER A 75 13.60 6.80 6.25
C SER A 75 14.16 7.88 5.30
N LEU A 76 13.34 8.87 4.95
CA LEU A 76 13.75 10.04 4.18
C LEU A 76 14.34 11.15 5.05
N PRO A 77 15.32 11.92 4.52
CA PRO A 77 15.91 13.04 5.25
C PRO A 77 14.88 14.16 5.49
N SER A 78 15.07 14.94 6.56
CA SER A 78 14.17 16.03 7.01
C SER A 78 14.03 17.17 6.01
N VAL A 79 14.96 17.29 5.07
CA VAL A 79 14.94 18.28 3.98
C VAL A 79 14.15 17.82 2.76
N ALA A 80 13.66 16.59 2.74
CA ALA A 80 12.80 16.06 1.68
C ALA A 80 11.35 15.96 2.16
N PRO A 81 10.35 16.27 1.31
CA PRO A 81 8.96 16.00 1.63
C PRO A 81 8.77 14.52 1.95
N ARG A 82 8.20 14.26 3.13
CA ARG A 82 8.11 12.90 3.71
C ARG A 82 6.83 12.66 4.50
N LEU A 83 5.85 13.55 4.35
CA LEU A 83 4.48 13.37 4.80
C LEU A 83 3.58 13.27 3.57
N TRP A 84 2.69 12.30 3.59
CA TRP A 84 1.59 12.16 2.64
C TRP A 84 0.27 12.13 3.40
N VAL A 85 -0.67 12.96 3.00
CA VAL A 85 -2.02 13.02 3.60
C VAL A 85 -3.01 12.56 2.55
N PHE A 86 -3.72 11.47 2.83
CA PHE A 86 -4.68 10.87 1.91
C PHE A 86 -6.11 11.08 2.37
N ASN A 87 -7.01 11.32 1.42
CA ASN A 87 -8.44 11.12 1.62
C ASN A 87 -8.75 9.63 1.41
N MET A 88 -9.26 8.97 2.45
CA MET A 88 -9.47 7.53 2.49
C MET A 88 -10.77 7.06 1.84
N ASP A 89 -11.68 7.97 1.51
CA ASP A 89 -12.92 7.65 0.79
C ASP A 89 -12.72 7.74 -0.72
N SER A 90 -12.13 8.84 -1.18
CA SER A 90 -11.79 9.05 -2.60
C SER A 90 -10.47 8.41 -3.03
N LYS A 91 -9.66 7.94 -2.06
CA LYS A 91 -8.32 7.36 -2.29
C LYS A 91 -7.36 8.31 -3.01
N THR A 92 -7.42 9.60 -2.70
CA THR A 92 -6.59 10.64 -3.33
C THR A 92 -5.53 11.19 -2.37
N LEU A 93 -4.38 11.56 -2.91
CA LEU A 93 -3.39 12.36 -2.18
C LEU A 93 -3.88 13.80 -2.08
N ILE A 94 -3.93 14.35 -0.86
CA ILE A 94 -4.33 15.73 -0.58
C ILE A 94 -3.09 16.62 -0.45
N TYR A 95 -2.11 16.17 0.35
CA TYR A 95 -0.89 16.94 0.63
C TYR A 95 0.34 16.06 0.61
N LYS A 96 1.46 16.66 0.20
CA LYS A 96 2.80 16.09 0.32
C LYS A 96 3.77 17.15 0.82
N GLU A 97 4.23 17.02 2.05
CA GLU A 97 4.88 18.12 2.77
C GLU A 97 6.14 17.69 3.52
N LEU A 98 6.88 18.70 3.98
CA LEU A 98 7.99 18.55 4.92
C LEU A 98 7.48 18.26 6.33
N VAL A 99 8.27 17.52 7.12
CA VAL A 99 7.97 17.24 8.53
C VAL A 99 9.25 17.30 9.36
N ALA A 100 9.21 18.03 10.47
CA ALA A 100 10.28 18.02 11.47
C ALA A 100 10.29 16.71 12.28
N HIS A 101 11.44 16.35 12.85
CA HIS A 101 11.54 15.32 13.88
C HIS A 101 12.14 15.88 15.16
N GLY A 102 11.99 15.17 16.27
CA GLY A 102 12.58 15.58 17.54
C GLY A 102 14.12 15.64 17.45
N VAL A 103 14.73 16.64 18.09
CA VAL A 103 16.19 16.86 18.06
C VAL A 103 17.01 15.68 18.59
N GLY A 104 16.41 14.78 19.38
CA GLY A 104 17.05 13.56 19.85
C GLY A 104 17.01 12.41 18.84
N SER A 105 16.31 12.55 17.72
CA SER A 105 16.10 11.49 16.72
C SER A 105 17.20 11.39 15.67
N GLY A 106 18.08 12.38 15.59
CA GLY A 106 19.12 12.49 14.55
C GLY A 106 19.21 13.90 14.02
N GLU A 107 20.10 14.10 13.04
CA GLU A 107 20.32 15.39 12.38
C GLU A 107 19.51 15.47 11.07
N PHE A 108 20.09 15.01 9.95
CA PHE A 108 19.43 15.02 8.65
C PHE A 108 18.36 13.93 8.54
N THR A 109 18.63 12.73 9.07
CA THR A 109 17.69 11.59 9.03
C THR A 109 17.37 11.16 10.44
N ALA A 110 16.10 10.84 10.72
CA ALA A 110 15.71 10.28 12.01
C ALA A 110 16.13 8.81 12.08
N THR A 111 17.08 8.49 12.94
CA THR A 111 17.62 7.15 13.15
C THR A 111 17.31 6.60 14.54
N GLN A 112 16.84 7.44 15.47
CA GLN A 112 16.51 7.07 16.83
C GLN A 112 15.11 7.52 17.20
N PHE A 113 14.36 6.66 17.89
CA PHE A 113 12.98 6.90 18.27
C PHE A 113 12.73 6.38 19.68
N SER A 114 11.82 7.03 20.39
CA SER A 114 11.47 6.62 21.75
C SER A 114 10.09 7.11 22.15
N ASN A 115 9.45 6.33 23.02
CA ASN A 115 8.19 6.70 23.68
C ASN A 115 8.44 7.21 25.12
N LYS A 116 9.72 7.27 25.55
CA LYS A 116 10.07 7.75 26.89
C LYS A 116 10.08 9.28 26.92
N SER A 117 9.39 9.84 27.91
CA SER A 117 9.38 11.28 28.16
C SER A 117 10.80 11.83 28.37
N GLY A 118 11.05 13.06 27.93
CA GLY A 118 12.32 13.77 28.10
C GLY A 118 13.42 13.41 27.10
N THR A 119 13.25 12.38 26.26
CA THR A 119 14.26 11.98 25.26
C THR A 119 14.39 12.95 24.10
N LYS A 120 13.37 13.80 23.86
CA LYS A 120 13.26 14.68 22.69
C LYS A 120 13.33 13.94 21.35
N GLN A 121 13.07 12.64 21.36
CA GLN A 121 12.98 11.80 20.19
C GLN A 121 11.54 11.79 19.68
N SER A 122 11.37 11.76 18.37
CA SER A 122 10.11 11.36 17.77
C SER A 122 9.77 9.93 18.18
N SER A 123 8.47 9.64 18.22
CA SER A 123 7.93 8.31 18.46
C SER A 123 7.52 7.66 17.13
N LEU A 124 7.65 6.34 17.02
CA LEU A 124 7.13 5.55 15.90
C LEU A 124 5.82 4.87 16.28
N GLY A 125 4.94 4.69 15.29
CA GLY A 125 3.69 3.96 15.43
C GLY A 125 2.49 4.76 14.94
N LEU A 126 1.30 4.29 15.33
CA LEU A 126 0.04 4.93 15.00
C LEU A 126 -0.32 6.00 16.03
N PHE A 127 -0.75 7.15 15.54
CA PHE A 127 -1.23 8.26 16.36
C PHE A 127 -2.63 8.68 15.89
N ARG A 128 -3.46 9.09 16.84
CA ARG A 128 -4.72 9.78 16.56
C ARG A 128 -4.49 11.28 16.72
N THR A 129 -4.70 12.05 15.66
CA THR A 129 -4.64 13.51 15.73
C THR A 129 -5.73 14.01 16.68
N GLY A 130 -5.35 14.90 17.59
CA GLY A 130 -6.29 15.57 18.49
C GLY A 130 -7.08 16.68 17.80
N THR A 131 -7.66 17.56 18.60
CA THR A 131 -8.27 18.80 18.11
C THR A 131 -7.23 19.73 17.51
N THR A 132 -7.67 20.63 16.63
CA THR A 132 -6.82 21.69 16.06
C THR A 132 -6.06 22.44 17.15
N TYR A 133 -4.75 22.56 16.95
CA TYR A 133 -3.88 23.35 17.81
C TYR A 133 -3.87 24.81 17.36
N PHE A 134 -4.08 25.73 18.29
CA PHE A 134 -3.95 27.17 18.08
C PHE A 134 -2.80 27.68 18.94
N GLY A 135 -1.63 27.89 18.33
CA GLY A 135 -0.45 28.39 19.02
C GLY A 135 0.61 28.91 18.06
N GLN A 136 1.73 29.39 18.61
CA GLN A 136 2.74 30.15 17.85
C GLN A 136 3.89 29.29 17.31
N ASN A 137 3.98 28.02 17.70
CA ASN A 137 5.08 27.11 17.36
C ASN A 137 4.62 25.99 16.41
N GLY A 138 3.70 26.30 15.49
CA GLY A 138 3.20 25.37 14.48
C GLY A 138 4.21 25.13 13.37
#